data_AF-A0A7T9DIT6-F1
#
_entry.id   AF-A0A7T9DIT6-F1
#
_cell.length_a   1.000
_cell.length_b   1.000
_cell.length_c   1.000
_cell.angle_alpha   90.00
_cell.angle_beta   90.00
_cell.angle_gamma   90.00
#
_symmetry.space_group_name_H-M   'P 1'
#
loop_
_entity.id
_entity.type
_entity.pdbx_description
1 polymer ?
#
loop_
_entity_poly.entity_id
_entity_poly.type
_entity_poly.pdbx_seq_one_letter_code
_entity_poly.pdbx_strand_id
1 'polypeptide(L)'
;MSSRAGEAFNADEAFHEVYRLARDELLKRNPEMSESVIGNRARVVALSAIKFFMTRQDAKKPIEYNPQESLSFDGQTGPYVLYTLARTYSLMRKSDAKPNEALAHILATEKEKALLYLLAKKADVFADSTAHYSPHILVQYILDLANTFNSYYHETAVIQENKELESARLALVKAVNCVLEEGMFCLNIETLQEM
;
A
#
# COMPACT_ATOMS: atom_id res chain seq x y z
N MET A 1 3.59 14.06 24.57
CA MET A 1 2.47 14.77 25.22
C MET A 1 2.94 15.39 26.53
N SER A 2 2.83 16.70 26.67
CA SER A 2 3.10 17.40 27.94
C SER A 2 1.78 17.86 28.53
N SER A 3 1.24 17.12 29.50
CA SER A 3 0.01 17.51 30.20
C SER A 3 0.14 18.82 30.99
N ARG A 4 1.36 19.30 31.21
CA ARG A 4 1.66 20.54 31.93
C ARG A 4 1.56 21.79 31.06
N ALA A 5 1.64 21.67 29.73
CA ALA A 5 1.56 22.80 28.80
C ALA A 5 0.17 22.97 28.15
N GLY A 6 -0.75 22.01 28.34
CA GLY A 6 -2.08 22.04 27.71
C GLY A 6 -2.10 21.61 26.25
N GLU A 7 -0.97 21.21 25.66
CA GLU A 7 -0.90 20.67 24.30
C GLU A 7 -1.35 19.20 24.29
N ALA A 8 -2.65 19.00 24.13
CA ALA A 8 -3.25 17.70 23.84
C ALA A 8 -3.21 17.43 22.33
N PHE A 9 -2.91 16.20 21.94
CA PHE A 9 -3.03 15.78 20.53
C PHE A 9 -4.51 15.77 20.13
N ASN A 10 -4.89 16.62 19.18
CA ASN A 10 -6.24 16.67 18.63
C ASN A 10 -6.30 15.87 17.32
N ALA A 11 -7.02 14.74 17.34
CA ALA A 11 -7.14 13.86 16.19
C ALA A 11 -7.86 14.51 15.00
N ASP A 12 -8.82 15.41 15.26
CA ASP A 12 -9.56 16.11 14.21
C ASP A 12 -8.66 17.13 13.50
N GLU A 13 -7.84 17.87 14.27
CA GLU A 13 -6.85 18.80 13.72
C GLU A 13 -5.80 18.05 12.88
N ALA A 14 -5.27 16.95 13.41
CA ALA A 14 -4.33 16.10 12.69
C ALA A 14 -4.96 15.56 11.38
N PHE A 15 -6.20 15.10 11.42
CA PHE A 15 -6.92 14.65 10.22
C PHE A 15 -7.09 15.78 9.22
N HIS A 16 -7.54 16.96 9.64
CA HIS A 16 -7.75 18.10 8.74
C HIS A 16 -6.45 18.60 8.10
N GLU A 17 -5.35 18.62 8.86
CA GLU A 17 -4.03 18.96 8.34
C GLU A 17 -3.60 17.97 7.25
N VAL A 18 -3.64 16.67 7.57
CA VAL A 18 -3.23 15.60 6.66
C VAL A 18 -4.13 15.56 5.42
N TYR A 19 -5.44 15.75 5.59
CA TYR A 19 -6.42 15.83 4.50
C TYR A 19 -6.09 16.96 3.52
N ARG A 20 -5.79 18.16 4.03
CA ARG A 20 -5.45 19.32 3.20
C ARG A 20 -4.18 19.03 2.39
N LEU A 21 -3.14 18.51 3.04
CA LEU A 21 -1.89 18.16 2.37
C LEU A 21 -2.09 17.07 1.30
N ALA A 22 -2.87 16.03 1.60
CA ALA A 22 -3.21 14.98 0.64
C ALA A 22 -3.98 15.52 -0.57
N ARG A 23 -4.96 16.40 -0.34
CA ARG A 23 -5.72 17.08 -1.40
C ARG A 23 -4.82 17.91 -2.30
N ASP A 24 -3.94 18.73 -1.71
CA ASP A 24 -3.02 19.59 -2.44
C ASP A 24 -2.07 18.76 -3.32
N GLU A 25 -1.56 17.62 -2.83
CA GLU A 25 -0.68 16.73 -3.59
C GLU A 25 -1.41 16.00 -4.73
N LEU A 26 -2.64 15.53 -4.49
CA LEU A 26 -3.44 14.88 -5.53
C LEU A 26 -3.80 15.86 -6.67
N LEU A 27 -4.14 17.12 -6.35
CA LEU A 27 -4.44 18.15 -7.36
C LEU A 27 -3.21 18.51 -8.21
N LYS A 28 -2.01 18.52 -7.64
CA LYS A 28 -0.77 18.73 -8.42
C LYS A 28 -0.57 17.65 -9.47
N ARG A 29 -0.93 16.40 -9.15
CA ARG A 29 -0.79 15.25 -10.06
C ARG A 29 -1.89 15.17 -11.09
N ASN A 30 -3.10 15.61 -10.74
CA ASN A 30 -4.26 15.51 -11.63
C ASN A 30 -5.19 16.74 -11.46
N PRO A 31 -4.87 17.88 -12.11
CA PRO A 31 -5.56 19.15 -11.89
C PRO A 31 -7.04 19.17 -12.32
N GLU A 32 -7.45 18.28 -13.22
CA GLU A 32 -8.80 18.24 -13.80
C GLU A 32 -9.78 17.37 -13.00
N MET A 33 -9.36 16.82 -11.85
CA MET A 33 -10.21 15.95 -11.04
C MET A 33 -11.35 16.74 -10.38
N SER A 34 -12.59 16.23 -10.48
CA SER A 34 -13.74 16.87 -9.84
C SER A 34 -13.62 16.94 -8.31
N GLU A 35 -14.20 17.97 -7.69
CA GLU A 35 -14.15 18.20 -6.24
C GLU A 35 -14.67 17.01 -5.41
N SER A 36 -15.70 16.30 -5.90
CA SER A 36 -16.20 15.12 -5.21
C SER A 36 -15.19 13.97 -5.20
N VAL A 37 -14.48 13.76 -6.31
CA VAL A 37 -13.52 12.65 -6.43
C VAL A 37 -12.25 12.96 -5.65
N ILE A 38 -11.72 14.18 -5.78
CA ILE A 38 -10.52 14.61 -5.06
C ILE A 38 -10.74 14.59 -3.55
N GLY A 39 -11.91 15.05 -3.07
CA GLY A 39 -12.23 15.03 -1.64
C GLY A 39 -12.27 13.62 -1.06
N ASN A 40 -12.90 12.67 -1.76
CA ASN A 40 -12.91 11.28 -1.31
C ASN A 40 -11.50 10.65 -1.33
N ARG A 41 -10.72 10.86 -2.40
CA ARG A 41 -9.34 10.33 -2.47
C ARG A 41 -8.46 10.92 -1.37
N ALA A 42 -8.54 12.23 -1.14
CA ALA A 42 -7.80 12.91 -0.08
C ALA A 42 -8.16 12.36 1.32
N ARG A 43 -9.45 12.07 1.58
CA ARG A 43 -9.89 11.43 2.82
C ARG A 43 -9.27 10.06 3.00
N VAL A 44 -9.29 9.21 1.97
CA VAL A 44 -8.72 7.85 2.03
C VAL A 44 -7.20 7.90 2.25
N VAL A 45 -6.50 8.77 1.51
CA VAL A 45 -5.05 8.99 1.68
C VAL A 45 -4.71 9.51 3.09
N ALA A 46 -5.51 10.44 3.63
CA ALA A 46 -5.27 10.96 4.96
C ALA A 46 -5.48 9.93 6.06
N LEU A 47 -6.57 9.17 5.98
CA LEU A 47 -6.83 8.09 6.93
C LEU A 47 -5.79 6.98 6.83
N SER A 48 -5.31 6.66 5.63
CA SER A 48 -4.23 5.68 5.46
C SER A 48 -2.93 6.18 6.08
N ALA A 49 -2.56 7.44 5.85
CA ALA A 49 -1.38 8.06 6.46
C ALA A 49 -1.41 7.95 7.98
N ILE A 50 -2.51 8.35 8.61
CA ILE A 50 -2.65 8.35 10.06
C ILE A 50 -2.68 6.92 10.62
N LYS A 51 -3.60 6.07 10.14
CA LYS A 51 -3.79 4.71 10.68
C LYS A 51 -2.53 3.88 10.52
N PHE A 52 -1.91 3.93 9.34
CA PHE A 52 -0.70 3.17 9.06
C PHE A 52 0.48 3.65 9.91
N PHE A 53 0.62 4.97 10.10
CA PHE A 53 1.67 5.51 10.98
C PHE A 53 1.49 5.07 12.43
N MET A 54 0.24 4.99 12.90
CA MET A 54 -0.05 4.49 14.26
C MET A 54 0.25 3.00 14.42
N THR A 55 -0.01 2.19 13.39
CA THR A 55 0.12 0.74 13.47
C THR A 55 1.48 0.20 13.05
N ARG A 56 2.34 1.00 12.40
CA ARG A 56 3.66 0.55 11.93
C ARG A 56 4.68 0.33 13.05
N GLN A 57 4.44 0.90 14.22
CA GLN A 57 5.31 0.71 15.39
C GLN A 57 4.71 -0.32 16.33
N ASP A 58 5.59 -1.04 17.04
CA ASP A 58 5.17 -1.91 18.14
C ASP A 58 4.44 -1.07 19.20
N ALA A 59 3.27 -1.53 19.66
CA ALA A 59 2.44 -0.84 20.64
C ALA A 59 3.16 -0.55 21.98
N LYS A 60 4.27 -1.24 22.26
CA LYS A 60 5.12 -1.02 23.44
C LYS A 60 6.09 0.16 23.28
N LYS A 61 6.29 0.67 22.06
CA LYS A 61 7.19 1.79 21.77
C LYS A 61 6.41 3.11 21.73
N PRO A 62 6.99 4.22 22.21
CA PRO A 62 6.37 5.53 22.09
C PRO A 62 6.27 5.95 20.62
N ILE A 63 5.14 6.53 20.24
CA ILE A 63 4.92 7.07 18.90
C ILE A 63 5.14 8.58 18.94
N GLU A 64 6.15 9.05 18.22
CA GLU A 64 6.32 10.47 17.89
C GLU A 64 5.62 10.73 16.56
N TYR A 65 4.39 11.24 16.64
CA TYR A 65 3.60 11.48 15.44
C TYR A 65 4.07 12.72 14.68
N ASN A 66 4.26 12.55 13.37
CA ASN A 66 4.59 13.62 12.44
C ASN A 66 3.64 13.57 11.23
N PRO A 67 2.73 14.55 11.07
CA PRO A 67 1.78 14.59 9.94
C PRO A 67 2.45 14.55 8.57
N GLN A 68 3.54 15.30 8.38
CA GLN A 68 4.25 15.40 7.10
C GLN A 68 4.92 14.08 6.74
N GLU A 69 5.56 13.42 7.72
CA GLU A 69 6.17 12.10 7.50
C GLU A 69 5.12 11.04 7.16
N SER A 70 3.94 11.11 7.80
CA SER A 70 2.86 10.14 7.56
C SER A 70 2.30 10.16 6.13
N LEU A 71 2.47 11.27 5.43
CA LEU A 71 1.96 11.49 4.07
C LEU A 71 2.94 11.16 2.95
N SER A 72 4.18 10.80 3.27
CA SER A 72 5.18 10.53 2.24
C SER A 72 4.67 9.46 1.26
N PHE A 73 4.79 9.72 -0.04
CA PHE A 73 4.53 8.71 -1.09
C PHE A 73 5.73 7.82 -1.35
N ASP A 74 6.77 7.95 -0.52
CA ASP A 74 7.97 7.13 -0.48
C ASP A 74 8.18 6.62 0.97
N GLY A 75 8.70 5.40 1.12
CA GLY A 75 9.06 4.86 2.43
C GLY A 75 7.91 4.13 3.15
N GLN A 76 7.96 4.14 4.49
CA GLN A 76 7.14 3.28 5.35
C GLN A 76 5.79 3.92 5.73
N THR A 77 4.93 4.17 4.74
CA THR A 77 3.67 4.90 4.91
C THR A 77 2.46 4.20 4.25
N GLY A 78 1.26 4.55 4.70
CA GLY A 78 0.00 4.10 4.09
C GLY A 78 -0.18 4.59 2.64
N PRO A 79 0.06 5.87 2.32
CA PRO A 79 -0.01 6.39 0.95
C PRO A 79 0.93 5.68 -0.03
N TYR A 80 2.13 5.26 0.41
CA TYR A 80 3.04 4.45 -0.41
C TYR A 80 2.40 3.11 -0.84
N VAL A 81 1.73 2.43 0.10
CA VAL A 81 1.03 1.16 -0.18
C VAL A 81 -0.19 1.41 -1.09
N LEU A 82 -0.96 2.48 -0.86
CA LEU A 82 -2.08 2.86 -1.75
C LEU A 82 -1.61 3.12 -3.18
N TYR A 83 -0.48 3.81 -3.35
CA TYR A 83 0.10 4.04 -4.68
C TYR A 83 0.48 2.72 -5.36
N THR A 84 1.07 1.80 -4.60
CA THR A 84 1.43 0.46 -5.06
C THR A 84 0.19 -0.31 -5.53
N LEU A 85 -0.90 -0.27 -4.76
CA LEU A 85 -2.20 -0.84 -5.15
C LEU A 85 -2.72 -0.21 -6.45
N ALA A 86 -2.80 1.12 -6.55
CA ALA A 86 -3.25 1.80 -7.76
C ALA A 86 -2.41 1.41 -9.00
N ARG A 87 -1.10 1.19 -8.83
CA ARG A 87 -0.20 0.70 -9.89
C ARG A 87 -0.54 -0.73 -10.33
N THR A 88 -0.81 -1.64 -9.39
CA THR A 88 -1.24 -3.02 -9.74
C THR A 88 -2.55 -3.01 -10.53
N TYR A 89 -3.52 -2.19 -10.14
CA TYR A 89 -4.77 -1.99 -10.87
C TYR A 89 -4.55 -1.41 -12.27
N SER A 90 -3.69 -0.39 -12.37
CA SER A 90 -3.32 0.21 -13.66
C SER A 90 -2.70 -0.80 -14.63
N LEU A 91 -1.80 -1.66 -14.15
CA LEU A 91 -1.22 -2.73 -14.96
C LEU A 91 -2.27 -3.71 -15.47
N MET A 92 -3.17 -4.16 -14.60
CA MET A 92 -4.25 -5.07 -14.98
C MET A 92 -5.24 -4.44 -15.97
N ARG A 93 -5.47 -3.12 -15.90
CA ARG A 93 -6.32 -2.39 -16.86
C ARG A 93 -5.66 -2.17 -18.22
N LYS A 94 -4.33 -2.05 -18.27
CA LYS A 94 -3.58 -1.75 -19.49
C LYS A 94 -3.32 -2.97 -20.39
N SER A 95 -3.47 -4.18 -19.86
CA SER A 95 -3.27 -5.41 -20.63
C SER A 95 -4.59 -6.00 -21.12
N ASP A 96 -4.59 -6.48 -22.36
CA ASP A 96 -5.69 -7.29 -22.91
C ASP A 96 -5.61 -8.77 -22.51
N ALA A 97 -4.46 -9.21 -21.98
CA ALA A 97 -4.27 -10.57 -21.49
C ALA A 97 -4.99 -10.77 -20.15
N LYS A 98 -5.31 -12.03 -19.82
CA LYS A 98 -5.91 -12.38 -18.53
C LYS A 98 -4.87 -13.05 -17.63
N PRO A 99 -4.86 -12.73 -16.32
CA PRO A 99 -4.05 -13.46 -15.35
C PRO A 99 -4.26 -14.97 -15.46
N ASN A 100 -3.18 -15.73 -15.57
CA ASN A 100 -3.24 -17.21 -15.62
C ASN A 100 -2.21 -17.82 -14.68
N GLU A 101 -2.68 -18.28 -13.52
CA GLU A 101 -1.86 -18.90 -12.47
C GLU A 101 -1.29 -20.27 -12.86
N ALA A 102 -1.91 -21.00 -13.80
CA ALA A 102 -1.37 -22.27 -14.30
C ALA A 102 -0.01 -22.07 -15.01
N LEU A 103 0.26 -20.86 -15.48
CA LEU A 103 1.53 -20.48 -16.10
C LEU A 103 2.57 -19.99 -15.09
N ALA A 104 2.30 -19.97 -13.79
CA ALA A 104 3.25 -19.44 -12.79
C ALA A 104 4.61 -20.16 -12.80
N HIS A 105 4.67 -21.41 -13.30
CA HIS A 105 5.90 -22.19 -13.43
C HIS A 105 6.93 -21.59 -14.40
N ILE A 106 6.55 -20.67 -15.27
CA ILE A 106 7.48 -19.99 -16.21
C ILE A 106 8.10 -18.72 -15.62
N LEU A 107 7.69 -18.31 -14.42
CA LEU A 107 8.29 -17.20 -13.69
C LEU A 107 9.64 -17.65 -13.11
N ALA A 108 10.72 -16.99 -13.50
CA ALA A 108 12.08 -17.50 -13.27
C ALA A 108 13.09 -16.45 -12.81
N THR A 109 12.76 -15.15 -12.91
CA THR A 109 13.67 -14.08 -12.50
C THR A 109 13.77 -14.00 -10.98
N GLU A 110 14.88 -13.47 -10.47
CA GLU A 110 15.09 -13.33 -9.02
C GLU A 110 14.05 -12.43 -8.35
N LYS A 111 13.56 -11.40 -9.05
CA LYS A 111 12.48 -10.52 -8.55
C LYS A 111 11.13 -11.22 -8.50
N GLU A 112 10.82 -12.05 -9.50
CA GLU A 112 9.59 -12.88 -9.48
C GLU A 112 9.64 -13.88 -8.32
N LYS A 113 10.78 -14.55 -8.11
CA LYS A 113 10.99 -15.46 -6.97
C LYS A 113 10.87 -14.74 -5.63
N ALA A 114 11.43 -13.54 -5.51
CA ALA A 114 11.31 -12.74 -4.28
C ALA A 114 9.85 -12.42 -3.93
N LEU A 115 9.04 -12.03 -4.93
CA LEU A 115 7.61 -11.83 -4.75
C LEU A 115 6.88 -13.12 -4.38
N LEU A 116 7.13 -14.22 -5.10
CA LEU A 116 6.53 -15.53 -4.80
C LEU A 116 6.85 -15.99 -3.37
N TYR A 117 8.08 -15.76 -2.90
CA TYR A 117 8.49 -16.08 -1.54
C TYR A 117 7.73 -15.27 -0.49
N LEU A 118 7.56 -13.96 -0.70
CA LEU A 118 6.75 -13.12 0.19
C LEU A 118 5.27 -13.51 0.17
N LEU A 119 4.72 -13.84 -1.00
CA LEU A 119 3.34 -14.32 -1.12
C LEU A 119 3.12 -15.63 -0.37
N ALA A 120 4.08 -16.56 -0.43
CA ALA A 120 4.03 -17.83 0.29
C ALA A 120 4.01 -17.65 1.83
N LYS A 121 4.63 -16.58 2.34
CA LYS A 121 4.66 -16.25 3.78
C LYS A 121 3.37 -15.67 4.34
N LYS A 122 2.41 -15.30 3.49
CA LYS A 122 1.18 -14.60 3.90
C LYS A 122 0.49 -15.26 5.10
N ALA A 123 0.25 -16.56 5.02
CA ALA A 123 -0.50 -17.29 6.04
C ALA A 123 0.21 -17.25 7.41
N ASP A 124 1.52 -17.49 7.41
CA ASP A 124 2.34 -17.49 8.63
C ASP A 124 2.36 -16.09 9.27
N VAL A 125 2.60 -15.05 8.46
CA VAL A 125 2.64 -13.66 8.96
C VAL A 125 1.30 -13.21 9.54
N PHE A 126 0.18 -13.57 8.90
CA PHE A 126 -1.16 -13.21 9.40
C PHE A 126 -1.47 -13.96 10.70
N ALA A 127 -1.10 -15.23 10.79
CA ALA A 127 -1.22 -16.01 12.02
C ALA A 127 -0.36 -15.42 13.14
N ASP A 128 0.90 -15.06 12.86
CA ASP A 128 1.82 -14.45 13.81
C ASP A 128 1.31 -13.09 14.30
N SER A 129 0.88 -12.22 13.40
CA SER A 129 0.29 -10.92 13.75
C SER A 129 -0.92 -11.08 14.68
N THR A 130 -1.74 -12.11 14.45
CA THR A 130 -2.94 -12.40 15.25
C THR A 130 -2.57 -12.97 16.62
N ALA A 131 -1.68 -13.97 16.66
CA ALA A 131 -1.26 -14.63 17.90
C ALA A 131 -0.63 -13.65 18.90
N HIS A 132 0.08 -12.63 18.39
CA HIS A 132 0.76 -11.63 19.20
C HIS A 132 -0.04 -10.34 19.41
N TYR A 133 -1.26 -10.23 18.87
CA TYR A 133 -2.06 -9.00 18.85
C TYR A 133 -1.25 -7.78 18.37
N SER A 134 -0.51 -7.98 17.28
CA SER A 134 0.59 -7.10 16.90
C SER A 134 0.49 -6.65 15.44
N PRO A 135 -0.30 -5.59 15.15
CA PRO A 135 -0.52 -5.10 13.78
C PRO A 135 0.76 -4.67 13.06
N HIS A 136 1.81 -4.28 13.79
CA HIS A 136 3.07 -3.86 13.17
C HIS A 136 3.76 -4.98 12.39
N ILE A 137 3.55 -6.25 12.78
CA ILE A 137 4.06 -7.42 12.06
C ILE A 137 3.46 -7.44 10.64
N LEU A 138 2.13 -7.30 10.57
CA LEU A 138 1.41 -7.21 9.30
C LEU A 138 1.84 -5.99 8.48
N VAL A 139 2.00 -4.82 9.13
CA VAL A 139 2.44 -3.59 8.45
C VAL A 139 3.80 -3.78 7.78
N GLN A 140 4.78 -4.36 8.49
CA GLN A 140 6.11 -4.55 7.91
C GLN A 140 6.09 -5.52 6.72
N TYR A 141 5.30 -6.60 6.81
CA TYR A 141 5.11 -7.50 5.69
C TYR A 141 4.49 -6.83 4.46
N ILE A 142 3.44 -6.01 4.65
CA ILE A 142 2.81 -5.25 3.57
C ILE A 142 3.82 -4.29 2.94
N LEU A 143 4.65 -3.62 3.74
CA LEU A 143 5.71 -2.73 3.24
C LEU A 143 6.75 -3.50 2.44
N ASP A 144 7.23 -4.63 2.93
CA ASP A 144 8.21 -5.47 2.23
C ASP A 144 7.65 -5.96 0.90
N LEU A 145 6.38 -6.37 0.86
CA LEU A 145 5.69 -6.77 -0.36
C LEU A 145 5.56 -5.60 -1.34
N ALA A 146 5.15 -4.42 -0.87
CA ALA A 146 5.01 -3.22 -1.68
C ALA A 146 6.37 -2.75 -2.26
N ASN A 147 7.41 -2.73 -1.43
CA ASN A 147 8.78 -2.38 -1.82
C ASN A 147 9.32 -3.34 -2.89
N THR A 148 9.16 -4.65 -2.65
CA THR A 148 9.60 -5.69 -3.59
C THR A 148 8.85 -5.58 -4.91
N PHE A 149 7.54 -5.31 -4.86
CA PHE A 149 6.73 -5.13 -6.07
C PHE A 149 7.12 -3.88 -6.86
N ASN A 150 7.37 -2.76 -6.18
CA ASN A 150 7.78 -1.54 -6.85
C ASN A 150 9.14 -1.71 -7.53
N SER A 151 10.10 -2.38 -6.88
CA SER A 151 11.37 -2.74 -7.53
C SER A 151 11.17 -3.67 -8.73
N TYR A 152 10.33 -4.69 -8.60
CA TYR A 152 9.95 -5.57 -9.72
C TYR A 152 9.34 -4.78 -10.89
N TYR A 153 8.40 -3.88 -10.63
CA TYR A 153 7.75 -3.04 -11.63
C TYR A 153 8.72 -2.15 -12.40
N HIS A 154 9.74 -1.60 -11.72
CA HIS A 154 10.73 -0.73 -12.35
C HIS A 154 11.71 -1.48 -13.25
N GLU A 155 12.00 -2.74 -12.95
CA GLU A 155 13.04 -3.53 -13.61
C GLU A 155 12.47 -4.61 -14.57
N THR A 156 11.17 -4.92 -14.48
CA THR A 156 10.55 -6.00 -15.26
C THR A 156 9.32 -5.51 -16.03
N ALA A 157 9.34 -5.69 -17.36
CA ALA A 157 8.17 -5.45 -18.21
C ALA A 157 7.10 -6.52 -17.98
N VAL A 158 6.00 -6.14 -17.34
CA VAL A 158 4.84 -7.03 -17.15
C VAL A 158 4.11 -7.27 -18.47
N ILE A 159 3.76 -6.17 -19.17
CA ILE A 159 3.13 -6.17 -20.49
C ILE A 159 4.23 -6.41 -21.53
N GLN A 160 4.04 -7.39 -22.39
CA GLN A 160 5.08 -7.88 -23.28
C GLN A 160 4.47 -8.60 -24.49
N GLU A 161 5.31 -8.93 -25.47
CA GLU A 161 4.88 -9.63 -26.68
C GLU A 161 4.53 -11.10 -26.42
N ASN A 162 5.27 -11.77 -25.53
CA ASN A 162 4.99 -13.15 -25.13
C ASN A 162 3.74 -13.19 -24.21
N LYS A 163 2.61 -13.63 -24.77
CA LYS A 163 1.31 -13.65 -24.07
C LYS A 163 1.21 -14.64 -22.92
N GLU A 164 1.96 -15.74 -22.96
CA GLU A 164 2.01 -16.67 -21.83
C GLU A 164 2.75 -16.05 -20.65
N LEU A 165 3.92 -15.46 -20.91
CA LEU A 165 4.71 -14.79 -19.87
C LEU A 165 3.99 -13.53 -19.35
N GLU A 166 3.28 -12.79 -20.20
CA GLU A 166 2.40 -11.69 -19.79
C GLU A 166 1.32 -12.18 -18.83
N SER A 167 0.60 -13.25 -19.20
CA SER A 167 -0.49 -13.81 -18.39
C SER A 167 0.01 -14.35 -17.04
N ALA A 168 1.20 -14.96 -17.01
CA ALA A 168 1.85 -15.42 -15.78
C ALA A 168 2.25 -14.24 -14.87
N ARG A 169 2.85 -13.17 -15.43
CA ARG A 169 3.21 -11.98 -14.67
C ARG A 169 1.99 -11.22 -14.17
N LEU A 170 0.90 -11.18 -14.94
CA LEU A 170 -0.37 -10.62 -14.48
C LEU A 170 -0.99 -11.43 -13.34
N ALA A 171 -0.82 -12.77 -13.32
CA ALA A 171 -1.20 -13.58 -12.16
C ALA A 171 -0.40 -13.22 -10.92
N LEU A 172 0.91 -12.99 -11.06
CA LEU A 172 1.76 -12.51 -9.97
C LEU A 172 1.31 -11.12 -9.48
N VAL A 173 1.05 -10.17 -10.38
CA VAL A 173 0.54 -8.83 -10.06
C VAL A 173 -0.79 -8.92 -9.31
N LYS A 174 -1.71 -9.78 -9.77
CA LYS A 174 -3.01 -10.02 -9.11
C LYS A 174 -2.83 -10.59 -7.71
N ALA A 175 -1.94 -11.56 -7.52
CA ALA A 175 -1.67 -12.13 -6.21
C ALA A 175 -1.12 -11.07 -5.23
N VAL A 176 -0.17 -10.24 -5.68
CA VAL A 176 0.33 -9.09 -4.90
C VAL A 176 -0.80 -8.13 -4.53
N ASN A 177 -1.63 -7.75 -5.52
CA ASN A 177 -2.78 -6.87 -5.30
C ASN A 177 -3.71 -7.43 -4.21
N CYS A 178 -4.14 -8.70 -4.32
CA CYS A 178 -5.02 -9.31 -3.33
C CYS A 178 -4.43 -9.29 -1.91
N VAL A 179 -3.14 -9.63 -1.77
CA VAL A 179 -2.49 -9.64 -0.44
C VAL A 179 -2.36 -8.24 0.15
N LEU A 180 -2.02 -7.24 -0.67
CA LEU A 180 -1.99 -5.84 -0.22
C LEU A 180 -3.38 -5.36 0.19
N GLU A 181 -4.44 -5.67 -0.57
CA GLU A 181 -5.81 -5.28 -0.22
C GLU A 181 -6.29 -5.92 1.07
N GLU A 182 -6.07 -7.23 1.25
CA GLU A 182 -6.42 -7.93 2.48
C GLU A 182 -5.65 -7.36 3.68
N GLY A 183 -4.36 -7.05 3.51
CA GLY A 183 -3.54 -6.44 4.54
C GLY A 183 -4.07 -5.06 4.95
N MET A 184 -4.40 -4.21 3.98
CA MET A 184 -4.98 -2.89 4.24
C MET A 184 -6.36 -2.98 4.90
N PHE A 185 -7.18 -3.96 4.49
CA PHE A 185 -8.47 -4.25 5.10
C PHE A 185 -8.32 -4.66 6.58
N CYS A 186 -7.37 -5.54 6.90
CA CYS A 186 -7.07 -5.93 8.30
C CYS A 186 -6.62 -4.74 9.16
N LEU A 187 -6.00 -3.73 8.57
CA LEU A 187 -5.63 -2.47 9.23
C LEU A 187 -6.77 -1.44 9.27
N ASN A 188 -7.96 -1.80 8.77
CA ASN A 188 -9.11 -0.93 8.62
C ASN A 188 -8.79 0.33 7.78
N ILE A 189 -8.05 0.15 6.69
CA ILE A 189 -7.68 1.20 5.75
C ILE A 189 -8.36 0.93 4.41
N GLU A 190 -9.15 1.90 3.96
CA GLU A 190 -9.78 1.86 2.63
C GLU A 190 -8.71 1.94 1.52
N THR A 191 -8.92 1.23 0.43
CA THR A 191 -8.01 1.22 -0.73
C THR A 191 -8.53 2.10 -1.87
N LEU A 192 -7.63 2.44 -2.81
CA LEU A 192 -7.96 3.18 -4.02
C LEU A 192 -7.46 2.40 -5.23
N GLN A 193 -8.31 2.28 -6.26
CA GLN A 193 -7.91 1.66 -7.54
C GLN A 193 -7.13 2.61 -8.46
N GLU A 194 -7.19 3.90 -8.13
CA GLU A 194 -6.58 5.02 -8.84
C GLU A 194 -6.23 6.11 -7.83
N MET A 195 -5.03 6.65 -7.93
CA MET A 195 -4.59 7.82 -7.18
C MET A 195 -4.50 9.03 -8.09
#